data_AF-X0Z1N6-F1
#
_entry.id   AF-X0Z1N6-F1
#
_cell.length_a   1.000
_cell.length_b   1.000
_cell.length_c   1.000
_cell.angle_alpha   90.00
_cell.angle_beta   90.00
_cell.angle_gamma   90.00
#
_symmetry.space_group_name_H-M   'P 1'
#
loop_
_entity.id
_entity.type
_entity.pdbx_description
1 polymer ?
#
loop_
_entity_poly.entity_id
_entity_poly.type
_entity_poly.pdbx_seq_one_letter_code
_entity_poly.pdbx_strand_id
1 'polypeptide(L)'
;MKYLNLHSWEVSPQEAIKTQKDLKSNISLKKSFSKIDKIAGADVSYYKNKMIAGIVILKFPQLKIIERQSFISSINFPYIPGLLTFREGPSLLAAFKKIKNEPDIILFDGQGIAHPRRMGIATHLGLFLDKPTIGCAKSRLSGKYASVGEEKGDYALLKEGEEVLGAVLRTRRKVKPIFVSPGHKIDLSNSIEIVLKCTEKYKLPIPVREAHLFVNQLKNNLVANIKANQITATVPTEEKTKILLNDLTARLKKLLGNYIYRSDDQTLEEVVGNLLKTKKLKVAVAESCTGGMLGEMITRIPGSSKYFQGGVISYNAKVKEDLLKVPPEVIRKYGEVSKQVAKLMAEEVRKCCHSDIGISITGIAGPGGATEKKKVGLVYMTLTDGKKTIARKHQLFGDRQLIRSRAARRALNMLRNYLSGI
;
A
#
# COMPACT_ATOMS: atom_id res chain seq x y z
N MET A 1 -21.05 3.85 -16.65
CA MET A 1 -22.38 4.40 -16.29
C MET A 1 -22.40 5.92 -16.52
N LYS A 2 -23.54 6.50 -16.95
CA LYS A 2 -23.73 7.96 -17.08
C LYS A 2 -24.05 8.58 -15.71
N TYR A 3 -23.72 9.85 -15.50
CA TYR A 3 -24.05 10.59 -14.28
C TYR A 3 -24.45 12.03 -14.63
N LEU A 4 -25.18 12.67 -13.73
CA LEU A 4 -25.64 14.06 -13.84
C LEU A 4 -24.50 15.03 -13.55
N ASN A 5 -24.39 16.11 -14.32
CA ASN A 5 -23.44 17.18 -14.06
C ASN A 5 -24.12 18.30 -13.26
N LEU A 6 -24.01 18.27 -11.93
CA LEU A 6 -24.74 19.20 -11.06
C LEU A 6 -24.00 20.52 -10.79
N HIS A 7 -22.66 20.51 -10.86
CA HIS A 7 -21.82 21.70 -10.66
C HIS A 7 -20.37 21.43 -11.11
N SER A 8 -19.57 22.49 -11.22
CA SER A 8 -18.12 22.39 -11.45
C SER A 8 -17.37 21.87 -10.22
N TRP A 9 -16.30 21.12 -10.44
CA TRP A 9 -15.36 20.68 -9.40
C TRP A 9 -14.21 21.67 -9.16
N GLU A 10 -13.98 22.58 -10.11
CA GLU A 10 -12.99 23.65 -10.01
C GLU A 10 -13.63 24.85 -9.30
N VAL A 11 -13.60 24.82 -7.97
CA VAL A 11 -14.22 25.82 -7.10
C VAL A 11 -13.32 26.13 -5.91
N SER A 12 -13.46 27.32 -5.34
CA SER A 12 -12.89 27.66 -4.04
C SER A 12 -13.57 26.90 -2.89
N PRO A 13 -12.94 26.79 -1.71
CA PRO A 13 -13.59 26.20 -0.53
C PRO A 13 -14.91 26.89 -0.12
N GLN A 14 -15.03 28.20 -0.34
CA GLN A 14 -16.24 28.96 0.00
C GLN A 14 -17.39 28.60 -0.96
N GLU A 15 -17.12 28.55 -2.25
CA GLU A 15 -18.07 28.10 -3.27
C GLU A 15 -18.46 26.64 -3.05
N ALA A 16 -17.50 25.78 -2.71
CA ALA A 16 -17.76 24.38 -2.38
C ALA A 16 -18.75 24.23 -1.21
N ILE A 17 -18.60 25.04 -0.15
CA ILE A 17 -19.55 25.08 0.98
C ILE A 17 -20.94 25.53 0.52
N LYS A 18 -21.01 26.57 -0.34
CA LYS A 18 -22.27 27.08 -0.89
C LYS A 18 -22.98 25.99 -1.69
N THR A 19 -22.27 25.34 -2.62
CA THR A 19 -22.78 24.21 -3.41
C THR A 19 -23.34 23.08 -2.53
N GLN A 20 -22.66 22.73 -1.42
CA GLN A 20 -23.18 21.71 -0.51
C GLN A 20 -24.49 22.11 0.16
N LYS A 21 -24.69 23.39 0.47
CA LYS A 21 -25.95 23.91 1.04
C LYS A 21 -27.05 23.90 -0.02
N ASP A 22 -26.74 24.36 -1.23
CA ASP A 22 -27.69 24.47 -2.33
C ASP A 22 -28.22 23.07 -2.75
N LEU A 23 -27.35 22.07 -2.77
CA LEU A 23 -27.73 20.69 -3.11
C LEU A 23 -28.52 19.96 -2.01
N LYS A 24 -28.62 20.51 -0.79
CA LYS A 24 -29.24 19.83 0.35
C LYS A 24 -30.71 19.52 0.11
N SER A 25 -31.45 20.41 -0.57
CA SER A 25 -32.87 20.22 -0.89
C SER A 25 -33.14 19.04 -1.83
N ASN A 26 -32.11 18.59 -2.56
CA ASN A 26 -32.24 17.53 -3.57
C ASN A 26 -32.07 16.14 -2.96
N ILE A 27 -31.76 16.04 -1.67
CA ILE A 27 -31.55 14.75 -0.99
C ILE A 27 -32.90 14.06 -0.77
N SER A 28 -33.07 12.85 -1.31
CA SER A 28 -34.16 11.96 -0.93
C SER A 28 -33.67 10.95 0.12
N LEU A 29 -34.35 10.88 1.26
CA LEU A 29 -34.10 9.90 2.33
C LEU A 29 -35.18 8.81 2.39
N LYS A 30 -35.81 8.54 1.25
CA LYS A 30 -36.81 7.49 1.09
C LYS A 30 -36.26 6.39 0.19
N LYS A 31 -36.54 5.13 0.53
CA LYS A 31 -36.24 3.98 -0.35
C LYS A 31 -36.88 4.17 -1.72
N SER A 32 -36.07 4.06 -2.77
CA SER A 32 -36.53 4.21 -4.17
C SER A 32 -36.36 2.95 -5.02
N PHE A 33 -36.19 1.77 -4.40
CA PHE A 33 -35.90 0.51 -5.09
C PHE A 33 -36.69 -0.65 -4.49
N SER A 34 -37.04 -1.64 -5.32
CA SER A 34 -37.78 -2.84 -4.91
C SER A 34 -36.89 -4.08 -4.78
N LYS A 35 -35.86 -4.21 -5.63
CA LYS A 35 -34.92 -5.34 -5.68
C LYS A 35 -33.49 -4.84 -5.84
N ILE A 36 -32.53 -5.61 -5.31
CA ILE A 36 -31.10 -5.36 -5.44
C ILE A 36 -30.47 -6.63 -6.00
N ASP A 37 -29.91 -6.56 -7.20
CA ASP A 37 -29.16 -7.64 -7.85
C ASP A 37 -27.65 -7.35 -7.82
N LYS A 38 -27.26 -6.07 -7.83
CA LYS A 38 -25.87 -5.62 -7.85
C LYS A 38 -25.62 -4.51 -6.85
N ILE A 39 -24.53 -4.66 -6.09
CA ILE A 39 -24.06 -3.69 -5.12
C ILE A 39 -22.64 -3.26 -5.47
N ALA A 40 -22.35 -1.97 -5.36
CA ALA A 40 -21.00 -1.45 -5.54
C ALA A 40 -20.39 -0.98 -4.22
N GLY A 41 -19.08 -1.14 -4.11
CA GLY A 41 -18.25 -0.47 -3.12
C GLY A 41 -17.30 0.50 -3.80
N ALA A 42 -17.09 1.66 -3.18
CA ALA A 42 -16.18 2.69 -3.69
C ALA A 42 -15.28 3.22 -2.57
N ASP A 43 -13.99 3.34 -2.88
CA ASP A 43 -12.97 3.89 -1.99
C ASP A 43 -11.92 4.67 -2.78
N VAL A 44 -11.15 5.50 -2.09
CA VAL A 44 -10.04 6.27 -2.63
C VAL A 44 -8.79 6.08 -1.77
N SER A 45 -7.65 5.87 -2.41
CA SER A 45 -6.35 5.84 -1.76
C SER A 45 -5.42 6.90 -2.31
N TYR A 46 -4.50 7.36 -1.45
CA TYR A 46 -3.59 8.46 -1.75
C TYR A 46 -2.14 7.96 -1.83
N TYR A 47 -1.41 8.44 -2.83
CA TYR A 47 0.02 8.20 -2.96
C TYR A 47 0.73 9.41 -3.58
N LYS A 48 1.59 10.08 -2.78
CA LYS A 48 2.23 11.35 -3.14
C LYS A 48 1.18 12.38 -3.57
N ASN A 49 1.30 12.93 -4.78
CA ASN A 49 0.34 13.86 -5.37
C ASN A 49 -0.77 13.16 -6.18
N LYS A 50 -0.86 11.83 -6.12
CA LYS A 50 -1.85 11.05 -6.87
C LYS A 50 -2.96 10.53 -5.98
N MET A 51 -4.12 10.43 -6.59
CA MET A 51 -5.33 9.84 -6.06
C MET A 51 -5.71 8.62 -6.88
N ILE A 52 -6.18 7.58 -6.21
CA ILE A 52 -6.52 6.30 -6.82
C ILE A 52 -7.94 5.97 -6.38
N ALA A 53 -8.90 6.21 -7.27
CA ALA A 53 -10.29 5.83 -7.06
C ALA A 53 -10.51 4.40 -7.56
N GLY A 54 -11.22 3.60 -6.76
CA GLY A 54 -11.54 2.22 -7.11
C GLY A 54 -13.00 1.91 -6.81
N ILE A 55 -13.63 1.21 -7.75
CA ILE A 55 -15.00 0.73 -7.67
C ILE A 55 -14.97 -0.78 -7.85
N VAL A 56 -15.68 -1.48 -6.98
CA VAL A 56 -15.88 -2.93 -7.06
C VAL A 56 -17.36 -3.21 -7.09
N ILE A 57 -17.82 -4.01 -8.05
CA ILE A 57 -19.22 -4.38 -8.22
C ILE A 57 -19.38 -5.86 -7.93
N LEU A 58 -20.39 -6.19 -7.13
CA LEU A 58 -20.65 -7.52 -6.64
C LEU A 58 -22.11 -7.89 -6.91
N LYS A 59 -22.38 -9.19 -7.12
CA LYS A 59 -23.75 -9.72 -7.05
C LYS A 59 -24.27 -9.64 -5.62
N PHE A 60 -25.54 -9.36 -5.46
CA PHE A 60 -26.22 -9.35 -4.17
C PHE A 60 -27.34 -10.43 -4.17
N PRO A 61 -27.51 -11.21 -3.09
CA PRO A 61 -26.82 -11.15 -1.80
C PRO A 61 -25.52 -11.97 -1.70
N GLN A 62 -25.06 -12.63 -2.77
CA GLN A 62 -23.93 -13.57 -2.68
C GLN A 62 -22.56 -12.91 -2.52
N LEU A 63 -22.46 -11.59 -2.72
CA LEU A 63 -21.24 -10.78 -2.61
C LEU A 63 -20.07 -11.30 -3.48
N LYS A 64 -20.38 -11.95 -4.61
CA LYS A 64 -19.38 -12.35 -5.61
C LYS A 64 -19.02 -11.16 -6.49
N ILE A 65 -17.74 -10.82 -6.55
CA ILE A 65 -17.22 -9.73 -7.39
C ILE A 65 -17.41 -10.09 -8.86
N ILE A 66 -17.96 -9.15 -9.62
CA ILE A 66 -18.20 -9.28 -11.07
C ILE A 66 -17.45 -8.23 -11.88
N GLU A 67 -17.05 -7.11 -11.26
CA GLU A 67 -16.32 -6.06 -11.95
C GLU A 67 -15.45 -5.24 -10.99
N ARG A 68 -14.31 -4.75 -11.48
CA ARG A 68 -13.48 -3.75 -10.81
C ARG A 68 -13.09 -2.67 -11.83
N GLN A 69 -13.24 -1.39 -11.47
CA GLN A 69 -12.81 -0.26 -12.28
C GLN A 69 -12.05 0.76 -11.45
N SER A 70 -11.07 1.41 -12.05
CA SER A 70 -10.28 2.42 -11.35
C SER A 70 -9.98 3.64 -12.22
N PHE A 71 -9.64 4.73 -11.52
CA PHE A 71 -9.15 5.95 -12.14
C PHE A 71 -8.07 6.57 -11.25
N ILE A 72 -6.99 7.02 -11.89
CA ILE A 72 -5.85 7.64 -11.22
C ILE A 72 -5.71 9.06 -11.75
N SER A 73 -5.59 10.03 -10.86
CA SER A 73 -5.47 11.45 -11.17
C SER A 73 -4.53 12.16 -10.21
N SER A 74 -4.18 13.40 -10.53
CA SER A 74 -3.50 14.31 -9.60
C SER A 74 -4.50 14.91 -8.61
N ILE A 75 -4.04 15.26 -7.42
CA ILE A 75 -4.85 15.91 -6.39
C ILE A 75 -4.91 17.41 -6.69
N ASN A 76 -6.11 17.91 -7.01
CA ASN A 76 -6.33 19.32 -7.39
C ASN A 76 -7.09 20.15 -6.33
N PHE A 77 -7.50 19.54 -5.21
CA PHE A 77 -8.22 20.21 -4.12
C PHE A 77 -7.59 19.89 -2.74
N PRO A 78 -7.40 20.89 -1.86
CA PRO A 78 -6.78 20.68 -0.54
C PRO A 78 -7.63 19.79 0.38
N TYR A 79 -7.01 19.16 1.38
CA TYR A 79 -7.76 18.37 2.35
C TYR A 79 -8.39 19.30 3.37
N ILE A 80 -9.71 19.48 3.30
CA ILE A 80 -10.48 20.29 4.23
C ILE A 80 -11.60 19.41 4.79
N PRO A 81 -11.68 19.20 6.13
CA PRO A 81 -12.75 18.44 6.75
C PRO A 81 -14.14 18.91 6.29
N GLY A 82 -14.91 17.96 5.79
CA GLY A 82 -16.26 18.19 5.24
C GLY A 82 -16.33 18.71 3.80
N LEU A 83 -15.19 18.84 3.10
CA LEU A 83 -15.13 19.09 1.65
C LEU A 83 -14.43 17.95 0.90
N LEU A 84 -14.35 16.76 1.51
CA LEU A 84 -13.65 15.60 0.95
C LEU A 84 -14.16 15.24 -0.46
N THR A 85 -15.45 15.40 -0.73
CA THR A 85 -16.01 15.08 -2.05
C THR A 85 -15.45 15.96 -3.16
N PHE A 86 -15.11 17.22 -2.92
CA PHE A 86 -14.49 18.09 -3.95
C PHE A 86 -13.09 17.63 -4.32
N ARG A 87 -12.44 16.94 -3.38
CA ARG A 87 -11.15 16.29 -3.61
C ARG A 87 -11.31 14.96 -4.34
N GLU A 88 -12.22 14.10 -3.89
CA GLU A 88 -12.31 12.69 -4.32
C GLU A 88 -13.33 12.41 -5.43
N GLY A 89 -14.39 13.21 -5.49
CA GLY A 89 -15.55 13.04 -6.37
C GLY A 89 -15.22 12.95 -7.85
N PRO A 90 -14.39 13.84 -8.43
CA PRO A 90 -14.04 13.77 -9.85
C PRO A 90 -13.44 12.42 -10.24
N SER A 91 -12.53 11.89 -9.41
CA SER A 91 -11.84 10.63 -9.66
C SER A 91 -12.79 9.44 -9.54
N LEU A 92 -13.68 9.46 -8.55
CA LEU A 92 -14.71 8.43 -8.37
C LEU A 92 -15.69 8.43 -9.56
N LEU A 93 -16.19 9.60 -9.97
CA LEU A 93 -17.09 9.71 -11.13
C LEU A 93 -16.42 9.25 -12.44
N ALA A 94 -15.13 9.57 -12.62
CA ALA A 94 -14.35 9.08 -13.75
C ALA A 94 -14.19 7.55 -13.73
N ALA A 95 -14.06 6.94 -12.54
CA ALA A 95 -14.07 5.48 -12.40
C ALA A 95 -15.48 4.90 -12.68
N PHE A 96 -16.56 5.54 -12.21
CA PHE A 96 -17.94 5.10 -12.46
C PHE A 96 -18.30 5.17 -13.95
N LYS A 97 -17.72 6.11 -14.70
CA LYS A 97 -17.89 6.19 -16.16
C LYS A 97 -17.43 4.91 -16.87
N LYS A 98 -16.40 4.23 -16.34
CA LYS A 98 -15.80 3.02 -16.95
C LYS A 98 -16.56 1.73 -16.67
N ILE A 99 -17.48 1.71 -15.71
CA ILE A 99 -18.18 0.47 -15.35
C ILE A 99 -19.12 0.02 -16.47
N LYS A 100 -19.21 -1.30 -16.68
CA LYS A 100 -20.14 -1.94 -17.62
C LYS A 100 -21.40 -2.46 -16.92
N ASN A 101 -21.26 -2.90 -15.66
CA ASN A 101 -22.37 -3.36 -14.85
C ASN A 101 -22.86 -2.22 -13.97
N GLU A 102 -24.08 -1.76 -14.18
CA GLU A 102 -24.64 -0.71 -13.33
C GLU A 102 -25.11 -1.29 -11.98
N PRO A 103 -24.70 -0.72 -10.83
CA PRO A 103 -25.17 -1.16 -9.51
C PRO A 103 -26.55 -0.59 -9.18
N ASP A 104 -27.31 -1.32 -8.38
CA ASP A 104 -28.61 -0.86 -7.84
C ASP A 104 -28.40 0.02 -6.59
N ILE A 105 -27.34 -0.24 -5.84
CA ILE A 105 -26.95 0.52 -4.66
C ILE A 105 -25.42 0.61 -4.51
N ILE A 106 -24.94 1.71 -3.95
CA ILE A 106 -23.50 2.00 -3.82
C ILE A 106 -23.14 2.33 -2.37
N LEU A 107 -22.11 1.66 -1.85
CA LEU A 107 -21.54 1.93 -0.53
C LEU A 107 -20.20 2.66 -0.68
N PHE A 108 -20.02 3.74 0.07
CA PHE A 108 -18.77 4.51 0.10
C PHE A 108 -18.05 4.38 1.44
N ASP A 109 -16.71 4.33 1.44
CA ASP A 109 -15.90 4.51 2.66
C ASP A 109 -15.92 6.00 3.08
N GLY A 110 -16.99 6.40 3.75
CA GLY A 110 -17.23 7.80 4.09
C GLY A 110 -18.62 8.03 4.67
N GLN A 111 -18.96 9.28 4.90
CA GLN A 111 -20.27 9.66 5.43
C GLN A 111 -21.28 9.93 4.31
N GLY A 112 -22.55 9.70 4.58
CA GLY A 112 -23.70 10.28 3.87
C GLY A 112 -24.16 11.56 4.58
N ILE A 113 -25.42 11.60 5.02
CA ILE A 113 -25.97 12.78 5.72
C ILE A 113 -25.37 13.03 7.10
N ALA A 114 -24.59 12.08 7.67
CA ALA A 114 -23.80 12.25 8.90
C ALA A 114 -22.59 13.18 8.69
N HIS A 115 -22.91 14.42 8.32
CA HIS A 115 -21.99 15.44 7.85
C HIS A 115 -22.51 16.81 8.34
N PRO A 116 -21.64 17.79 8.68
CA PRO A 116 -22.06 19.10 9.19
C PRO A 116 -23.05 19.85 8.28
N ARG A 117 -23.02 19.54 6.98
CA ARG A 117 -23.89 20.13 5.95
C ARG A 117 -24.83 19.11 5.29
N ARG A 118 -24.96 17.91 5.87
CA ARG A 118 -25.68 16.76 5.29
C ARG A 118 -25.20 16.27 3.91
N MET A 119 -24.09 16.83 3.42
CA MET A 119 -23.52 16.55 2.11
C MET A 119 -22.20 15.77 2.20
N GLY A 120 -22.22 14.60 2.85
CA GLY A 120 -21.07 13.68 2.82
C GLY A 120 -20.87 13.07 1.43
N ILE A 121 -19.74 12.37 1.22
CA ILE A 121 -19.38 11.80 -0.08
C ILE A 121 -20.44 10.86 -0.65
N ALA A 122 -21.09 10.05 0.20
CA ALA A 122 -22.14 9.15 -0.26
C ALA A 122 -23.39 9.92 -0.71
N THR A 123 -23.79 10.97 0.01
CA THR A 123 -24.92 11.83 -0.39
C THR A 123 -24.62 12.56 -1.68
N HIS A 124 -23.47 13.22 -1.73
CA HIS A 124 -23.09 14.11 -2.81
C HIS A 124 -22.90 13.34 -4.12
N LEU A 125 -22.18 12.21 -4.10
CA LEU A 125 -22.08 11.35 -5.27
C LEU A 125 -23.37 10.60 -5.58
N GLY A 126 -24.22 10.34 -4.58
CA GLY A 126 -25.57 9.80 -4.81
C GLY A 126 -26.44 10.69 -5.67
N LEU A 127 -26.34 12.02 -5.48
CA LEU A 127 -27.01 13.00 -6.34
C LEU A 127 -26.47 13.01 -7.77
N PHE A 128 -25.14 12.96 -7.95
CA PHE A 128 -24.53 12.89 -9.28
C PHE A 128 -24.90 11.60 -10.01
N LEU A 129 -24.82 10.47 -9.31
CA LEU A 129 -25.08 9.16 -9.89
C LEU A 129 -26.57 8.86 -10.04
N ASP A 130 -27.44 9.66 -9.40
CA ASP A 130 -28.87 9.46 -9.29
C ASP A 130 -29.27 8.06 -8.74
N LYS A 131 -28.44 7.53 -7.83
CA LYS A 131 -28.56 6.17 -7.28
C LYS A 131 -28.76 6.15 -5.77
N PRO A 132 -29.36 5.07 -5.23
CA PRO A 132 -29.30 4.75 -3.82
C PRO A 132 -27.86 4.66 -3.33
N THR A 133 -27.51 5.38 -2.27
CA THR A 133 -26.15 5.39 -1.71
C THR A 133 -26.13 5.34 -0.19
N ILE A 134 -25.12 4.66 0.36
CA ILE A 134 -24.90 4.55 1.81
C ILE A 134 -23.46 4.93 2.14
N GLY A 135 -23.26 5.76 3.16
CA GLY A 135 -21.96 6.02 3.75
C GLY A 135 -21.63 5.02 4.87
N CYS A 136 -20.46 4.39 4.80
CA CYS A 136 -19.93 3.49 5.82
C CYS A 136 -18.57 4.01 6.31
N ALA A 137 -18.55 4.79 7.40
CA ALA A 137 -17.34 5.40 7.93
C ALA A 137 -16.75 4.68 9.15
N LYS A 138 -15.42 4.79 9.32
CA LYS A 138 -14.66 4.20 10.44
C LYS A 138 -14.66 5.07 11.71
N SER A 139 -14.95 6.36 11.56
CA SER A 139 -14.96 7.37 12.62
C SER A 139 -16.15 8.31 12.47
N ARG A 140 -16.47 9.01 13.56
CA ARG A 140 -17.53 10.00 13.62
C ARG A 140 -17.06 11.31 12.98
N LEU A 141 -17.89 11.92 12.14
CA LEU A 141 -17.67 13.27 11.63
C LEU A 141 -18.64 14.30 12.24
N SER A 142 -19.93 13.95 12.36
CA SER A 142 -20.95 14.79 12.99
C SER A 142 -21.86 13.98 13.91
N GLY A 143 -22.68 14.67 14.71
CA GLY A 143 -23.65 14.09 15.62
C GLY A 143 -23.07 13.53 16.92
N LYS A 144 -23.97 13.17 17.83
CA LYS A 144 -23.74 12.50 19.12
C LYS A 144 -24.52 11.18 19.13
N TYR A 145 -24.06 10.22 19.92
CA TYR A 145 -24.69 8.90 20.04
C TYR A 145 -24.47 8.35 21.45
N ALA A 146 -25.39 7.52 21.91
CA ALA A 146 -25.27 6.79 23.16
C ALA A 146 -24.32 5.58 23.01
N SER A 147 -24.09 4.83 24.08
CA SER A 147 -23.36 3.57 23.99
C SER A 147 -24.07 2.57 23.06
N VAL A 148 -23.28 1.81 22.30
CA VAL A 148 -23.78 0.73 21.44
C VAL A 148 -23.53 -0.59 22.14
N GLY A 149 -24.53 -1.47 22.15
CA GLY A 149 -24.38 -2.84 22.66
C GLY A 149 -23.27 -3.64 21.97
N GLU A 150 -22.91 -4.79 22.53
CA GLU A 150 -21.75 -5.57 22.09
C GLU A 150 -22.07 -6.56 20.96
N GLU A 151 -23.34 -6.85 20.69
CA GLU A 151 -23.76 -7.90 19.76
C GLU A 151 -23.89 -7.42 18.32
N LYS A 152 -23.71 -8.34 17.36
CA LYS A 152 -23.85 -7.99 15.93
C LYS A 152 -25.30 -7.56 15.66
N GLY A 153 -25.47 -6.38 15.08
CA GLY A 153 -26.78 -5.79 14.81
C GLY A 153 -27.13 -4.67 15.79
N ASP A 154 -26.50 -4.61 16.97
CA ASP A 154 -26.72 -3.53 17.92
C ASP A 154 -26.33 -2.18 17.30
N TYR A 155 -27.15 -1.16 17.50
CA TYR A 155 -26.83 0.18 17.07
C TYR A 155 -27.40 1.24 18.00
N ALA A 156 -26.76 2.41 18.02
CA ALA A 156 -27.31 3.62 18.59
C ALA A 156 -27.54 4.65 17.48
N LEU A 157 -28.60 5.44 17.59
CA LEU A 157 -28.86 6.52 16.64
C LEU A 157 -27.78 7.60 16.78
N LEU A 158 -27.29 8.08 15.64
CA LEU A 158 -26.40 9.23 15.55
C LEU A 158 -27.26 10.47 15.28
N LYS A 159 -27.35 11.38 16.25
CA LYS A 159 -28.25 12.54 16.22
C LYS A 159 -27.52 13.87 16.32
N GLU A 160 -28.10 14.92 15.75
CA GLU A 160 -27.73 16.32 15.98
C GLU A 160 -28.99 17.10 16.37
N GLY A 161 -29.15 17.38 17.66
CA GLY A 161 -30.46 17.74 18.21
C GLY A 161 -31.44 16.58 18.06
N GLU A 162 -32.63 16.88 17.54
CA GLU A 162 -33.66 15.87 17.22
C GLU A 162 -33.43 15.16 15.88
N GLU A 163 -32.57 15.70 15.01
CA GLU A 163 -32.35 15.16 13.67
C GLU A 163 -31.51 13.87 13.72
N VAL A 164 -32.02 12.79 13.13
CA VAL A 164 -31.31 11.51 13.00
C VAL A 164 -30.46 11.54 11.73
N LEU A 165 -29.15 11.47 11.89
CA LEU A 165 -28.17 11.52 10.79
C LEU A 165 -27.71 10.13 10.32
N GLY A 166 -27.91 9.11 11.15
CA GLY A 166 -27.37 7.78 10.89
C GLY A 166 -27.45 6.88 12.11
N ALA A 167 -26.65 5.83 12.09
CA ALA A 167 -26.50 4.88 13.19
C ALA A 167 -25.03 4.51 13.41
N VAL A 168 -24.67 4.32 14.67
CA VAL A 168 -23.40 3.73 15.06
C VAL A 168 -23.64 2.24 15.25
N LEU A 169 -23.23 1.46 14.25
CA LEU A 169 -23.65 0.07 14.05
C LEU A 169 -22.53 -0.92 14.42
N ARG A 170 -22.87 -1.90 15.26
CA ARG A 170 -22.05 -3.05 15.61
C ARG A 170 -22.18 -4.13 14.53
N THR A 171 -21.26 -4.13 13.57
CA THR A 171 -21.24 -5.15 12.51
C THR A 171 -20.58 -6.48 12.93
N ARG A 172 -19.81 -6.46 14.02
CA ARG A 172 -19.09 -7.60 14.58
C ARG A 172 -19.12 -7.54 16.10
N ARG A 173 -19.41 -8.68 16.73
CA ARG A 173 -19.46 -8.81 18.19
C ARG A 173 -18.16 -8.33 18.84
N LYS A 174 -18.26 -7.50 19.88
CA LYS A 174 -17.12 -6.95 20.64
C LYS A 174 -16.05 -6.21 19.82
N VAL A 175 -16.36 -5.81 18.58
CA VAL A 175 -15.47 -5.01 17.74
C VAL A 175 -15.99 -3.58 17.67
N LYS A 176 -15.10 -2.57 17.64
CA LYS A 176 -15.49 -1.15 17.51
C LYS A 176 -16.51 -0.99 16.37
N PRO A 177 -17.64 -0.28 16.57
CA PRO A 177 -18.68 -0.14 15.56
C PRO A 177 -18.21 0.71 14.37
N ILE A 178 -19.04 0.76 13.33
CA ILE A 178 -18.92 1.68 12.19
C ILE A 178 -20.04 2.71 12.21
N PHE A 179 -19.89 3.79 11.47
CA PHE A 179 -20.90 4.83 11.33
C PHE A 179 -21.58 4.66 9.97
N VAL A 180 -22.86 4.30 10.00
CA VAL A 180 -23.71 4.12 8.81
C VAL A 180 -24.62 5.33 8.68
N SER A 181 -24.65 5.95 7.51
CA SER A 181 -25.59 7.04 7.23
C SER A 181 -26.14 6.93 5.81
N PRO A 182 -27.44 7.19 5.60
CA PRO A 182 -28.01 7.23 4.27
C PRO A 182 -27.35 8.35 3.46
N GLY A 183 -27.13 8.11 2.17
CA GLY A 183 -26.64 9.10 1.23
C GLY A 183 -27.79 9.76 0.50
N HIS A 184 -28.29 9.09 -0.53
CA HIS A 184 -29.42 9.51 -1.37
C HIS A 184 -30.30 8.31 -1.72
N LYS A 185 -31.60 8.52 -1.96
CA LYS A 185 -32.60 7.52 -2.39
C LYS A 185 -32.71 6.27 -1.49
N ILE A 186 -32.41 6.43 -0.21
CA ILE A 186 -32.51 5.38 0.80
C ILE A 186 -32.76 5.95 2.20
N ASP A 187 -33.57 5.27 3.01
CA ASP A 187 -33.77 5.57 4.43
C ASP A 187 -32.73 4.87 5.33
N LEU A 188 -32.71 5.25 6.61
CA LEU A 188 -31.76 4.70 7.57
C LEU A 188 -31.97 3.20 7.84
N SER A 189 -33.23 2.76 7.99
CA SER A 189 -33.55 1.35 8.26
C SER A 189 -33.02 0.42 7.19
N ASN A 190 -33.29 0.72 5.91
CA ASN A 190 -32.78 -0.04 4.78
C ASN A 190 -31.24 0.09 4.66
N SER A 191 -30.67 1.24 5.02
CA SER A 191 -29.21 1.40 5.04
C SER A 191 -28.54 0.43 6.03
N ILE A 192 -29.08 0.31 7.25
CA ILE A 192 -28.57 -0.61 8.28
C ILE A 192 -28.74 -2.07 7.82
N GLU A 193 -29.91 -2.43 7.30
CA GLU A 193 -30.22 -3.79 6.85
C GLU A 193 -29.25 -4.24 5.74
N ILE A 194 -29.04 -3.39 4.73
CA ILE A 194 -28.15 -3.70 3.61
C ILE A 194 -26.70 -3.82 4.09
N VAL A 195 -26.25 -2.91 4.95
CA VAL A 195 -24.90 -2.99 5.51
C VAL A 195 -24.70 -4.28 6.31
N LEU A 196 -25.68 -4.69 7.12
CA LEU A 196 -25.62 -5.96 7.85
C LEU A 196 -25.58 -7.17 6.91
N LYS A 197 -26.40 -7.19 5.85
CA LYS A 197 -26.37 -8.22 4.79
C LYS A 197 -25.04 -8.26 4.04
N CYS A 198 -24.30 -7.16 4.00
CA CYS A 198 -22.96 -7.08 3.45
C CYS A 198 -21.83 -7.39 4.46
N THR A 199 -22.14 -7.78 5.69
CA THR A 199 -21.12 -8.06 6.72
C THR A 199 -21.00 -9.55 7.03
N GLU A 200 -19.82 -10.11 6.74
CA GLU A 200 -19.47 -11.50 7.05
C GLU A 200 -18.47 -11.58 8.23
N LYS A 201 -17.22 -11.95 7.95
CA LYS A 201 -16.13 -12.14 8.92
C LYS A 201 -15.45 -10.83 9.33
N TYR A 202 -15.77 -9.71 8.69
CA TYR A 202 -15.04 -8.45 8.84
C TYR A 202 -15.92 -7.33 9.41
N LYS A 203 -15.26 -6.32 10.00
CA LYS A 203 -15.91 -5.11 10.54
C LYS A 203 -16.56 -4.26 9.43
N LEU A 204 -15.88 -4.07 8.31
CA LEU A 204 -16.41 -3.30 7.18
C LEU A 204 -17.26 -4.21 6.27
N PRO A 205 -18.34 -3.68 5.67
CA PRO A 205 -19.11 -4.44 4.68
C PRO A 205 -18.22 -4.81 3.49
N ILE A 206 -18.44 -6.00 2.91
CA ILE A 206 -17.63 -6.58 1.84
C ILE A 206 -17.43 -5.62 0.66
N PRO A 207 -18.44 -4.90 0.12
CA PRO A 207 -18.21 -3.96 -0.97
C PRO A 207 -17.16 -2.89 -0.65
N VAL A 208 -17.27 -2.24 0.51
CA VAL A 208 -16.34 -1.18 0.95
C VAL A 208 -14.95 -1.78 1.23
N ARG A 209 -14.89 -2.95 1.87
CA ARG A 209 -13.64 -3.65 2.12
C ARG A 209 -12.92 -4.02 0.83
N GLU A 210 -13.62 -4.57 -0.15
CA GLU A 210 -13.03 -4.96 -1.44
C GLU A 210 -12.57 -3.74 -2.23
N ALA A 211 -13.32 -2.64 -2.20
CA ALA A 211 -12.87 -1.38 -2.76
C ALA A 211 -11.57 -0.89 -2.10
N HIS A 212 -11.50 -0.94 -0.77
CA HIS A 212 -10.30 -0.59 0.00
C HIS A 212 -9.09 -1.45 -0.33
N LEU A 213 -9.28 -2.77 -0.42
CA LEU A 213 -8.22 -3.71 -0.82
C LEU A 213 -7.75 -3.43 -2.25
N PHE A 214 -8.69 -3.17 -3.16
CA PHE A 214 -8.39 -2.89 -4.56
C PHE A 214 -7.59 -1.59 -4.75
N VAL A 215 -7.99 -0.47 -4.13
CA VAL A 215 -7.24 0.78 -4.24
C VAL A 215 -5.87 0.69 -3.58
N ASN A 216 -5.72 -0.09 -2.50
CA ASN A 216 -4.43 -0.33 -1.88
C ASN A 216 -3.54 -1.25 -2.72
N GLN A 217 -4.10 -2.25 -3.40
CA GLN A 217 -3.36 -3.05 -4.38
C GLN A 217 -2.84 -2.15 -5.51
N LEU A 218 -3.68 -1.28 -6.07
CA LEU A 218 -3.28 -0.31 -7.10
C LEU A 218 -2.23 0.68 -6.59
N LYS A 219 -2.37 1.17 -5.35
CA LYS A 219 -1.36 1.99 -4.70
C LYS A 219 -0.04 1.26 -4.55
N ASN A 220 -0.07 0.01 -4.09
CA ASN A 220 1.11 -0.81 -3.97
C ASN A 220 1.75 -1.09 -5.32
N ASN A 221 0.95 -1.24 -6.39
CA ASN A 221 1.44 -1.31 -7.76
C ASN A 221 2.07 0.02 -8.21
N LEU A 222 1.55 1.18 -7.79
CA LEU A 222 2.15 2.49 -8.07
C LEU A 222 3.42 2.77 -7.24
N VAL A 223 3.50 2.23 -6.02
CA VAL A 223 4.73 2.21 -5.20
C VAL A 223 5.75 1.24 -5.83
N ALA A 224 5.27 0.11 -6.31
CA ALA A 224 6.01 -0.86 -7.11
C ALA A 224 6.26 -0.38 -8.54
N ASN A 225 5.67 0.72 -9.01
CA ASN A 225 6.09 1.36 -10.25
C ASN A 225 7.40 2.16 -10.08
N ILE A 226 7.97 2.18 -8.87
CA ILE A 226 9.39 2.50 -8.61
C ILE A 226 10.20 1.20 -8.33
N LYS A 227 9.58 0.02 -8.49
CA LYS A 227 10.15 -1.34 -8.35
C LYS A 227 9.39 -2.41 -9.18
N ALA A 228 9.37 -2.32 -10.53
CA ALA A 228 9.36 -3.46 -11.46
C ALA A 228 8.77 -3.11 -12.84
N ASN A 229 9.60 -3.34 -13.85
CA ASN A 229 9.28 -3.42 -15.26
C ASN A 229 8.23 -4.52 -15.52
N GLN A 230 6.96 -4.17 -15.74
CA GLN A 230 5.95 -5.09 -16.27
C GLN A 230 5.55 -4.62 -17.67
N ILE A 231 5.60 -5.53 -18.65
CA ILE A 231 5.07 -5.30 -19.99
C ILE A 231 3.68 -5.93 -20.03
N THR A 232 2.67 -5.15 -20.40
CA THR A 232 1.31 -5.67 -20.63
C THR A 232 0.95 -5.39 -22.08
N ALA A 233 0.58 -6.43 -22.81
CA ALA A 233 0.12 -6.33 -24.20
C ALA A 233 -1.36 -6.73 -24.27
N THR A 234 -2.15 -6.02 -25.09
CA THR A 234 -3.54 -6.37 -25.36
C THR A 234 -3.71 -6.53 -26.86
N VAL A 235 -3.95 -7.76 -27.30
CA VAL A 235 -4.23 -8.11 -28.70
C VAL A 235 -5.31 -9.20 -28.75
N PRO A 236 -5.99 -9.39 -29.89
CA PRO A 236 -7.23 -10.18 -29.96
C PRO A 236 -7.08 -11.68 -29.63
N THR A 237 -5.87 -12.24 -29.74
CA THR A 237 -5.62 -13.66 -29.54
C THR A 237 -4.40 -13.90 -28.65
N GLU A 238 -4.40 -15.03 -27.93
CA GLU A 238 -3.29 -15.43 -27.06
C GLU A 238 -1.97 -15.59 -27.84
N GLU A 239 -2.04 -16.13 -29.06
CA GLU A 239 -0.90 -16.33 -29.94
C GLU A 239 -0.24 -15.00 -30.35
N LYS A 240 -1.06 -14.01 -30.76
CA LYS A 240 -0.57 -12.65 -31.04
C LYS A 240 0.00 -11.98 -29.79
N THR A 241 -0.56 -12.29 -28.61
CA THR A 241 -0.08 -11.74 -27.33
C THR A 241 1.33 -12.23 -27.03
N LYS A 242 1.59 -13.53 -27.23
CA LYS A 242 2.92 -14.14 -27.05
C LYS A 242 3.94 -13.54 -28.01
N ILE A 243 3.60 -13.38 -29.29
CA ILE A 243 4.50 -12.79 -30.29
C ILE A 243 4.88 -11.35 -29.91
N LEU A 244 3.90 -10.52 -29.55
CA LEU A 244 4.13 -9.12 -29.18
C LEU A 244 4.90 -8.97 -27.87
N LEU A 245 4.58 -9.79 -26.85
CA LEU A 245 5.32 -9.79 -25.59
C LEU A 245 6.77 -10.24 -25.81
N ASN A 246 7.02 -11.24 -26.65
CA ASN A 246 8.38 -11.70 -26.94
C ASN A 246 9.21 -10.62 -27.64
N ASP A 247 8.66 -9.93 -28.64
CA ASP A 247 9.34 -8.82 -29.33
C ASP A 247 9.64 -7.64 -28.38
N LEU A 248 8.64 -7.20 -27.61
CA LEU A 248 8.82 -6.12 -26.62
C LEU A 248 9.86 -6.49 -25.55
N THR A 249 9.82 -7.74 -25.08
CA THR A 249 10.79 -8.26 -24.12
C THR A 249 12.19 -8.29 -24.72
N ALA A 250 12.35 -8.69 -25.98
CA ALA A 250 13.64 -8.69 -26.66
C ALA A 250 14.21 -7.27 -26.82
N ARG A 251 13.38 -6.30 -27.21
CA ARG A 251 13.77 -4.88 -27.31
C ARG A 251 14.16 -4.30 -25.96
N LEU A 252 13.40 -4.58 -24.91
CA LEU A 252 13.72 -4.15 -23.55
C LEU A 252 14.97 -4.84 -23.01
N LYS A 253 15.20 -6.11 -23.33
CA LYS A 253 16.46 -6.83 -23.04
C LYS A 253 17.65 -6.12 -23.67
N LYS A 254 17.54 -5.70 -24.92
CA LYS A 254 18.59 -4.96 -25.63
C LYS A 254 18.86 -3.58 -25.02
N LEU A 255 17.81 -2.86 -24.60
CA LEU A 255 17.92 -1.51 -24.02
C LEU A 255 18.42 -1.50 -22.57
N LEU A 256 17.93 -2.43 -21.75
CA LEU A 256 18.20 -2.45 -20.32
C LEU A 256 19.42 -3.31 -19.95
N GLY A 257 19.85 -4.24 -20.82
CA GLY A 257 21.06 -5.05 -20.63
C GLY A 257 21.19 -5.62 -19.21
N ASN A 258 22.31 -5.28 -18.55
CA ASN A 258 22.68 -5.75 -17.21
C ASN A 258 21.74 -5.27 -16.08
N TYR A 259 20.83 -4.33 -16.35
CA TYR A 259 19.81 -3.87 -15.39
C TYR A 259 18.63 -4.84 -15.27
N ILE A 260 18.48 -5.82 -16.16
CA ILE A 260 17.48 -6.88 -16.05
C ILE A 260 18.01 -8.02 -15.18
N TYR A 261 17.33 -8.27 -14.07
CA TYR A 261 17.65 -9.36 -13.13
C TYR A 261 16.52 -10.39 -13.01
N ARG A 262 15.40 -10.17 -13.72
CA ARG A 262 14.17 -10.98 -13.67
C ARG A 262 13.54 -11.05 -15.06
N SER A 263 13.42 -12.26 -15.62
CA SER A 263 12.59 -12.55 -16.79
C SER A 263 11.33 -13.35 -16.43
N ASP A 264 11.31 -13.96 -15.23
CA ASP A 264 10.30 -14.95 -14.80
C ASP A 264 9.82 -14.68 -13.37
N ASP A 265 8.95 -15.54 -12.83
CA ASP A 265 8.39 -15.42 -11.47
C ASP A 265 9.42 -15.47 -10.33
N GLN A 266 10.69 -15.76 -10.62
CA GLN A 266 11.76 -15.87 -9.63
C GLN A 266 12.08 -14.54 -8.91
N THR A 267 12.22 -14.64 -7.60
CA THR A 267 12.67 -13.58 -6.69
C THR A 267 14.19 -13.39 -6.74
N LEU A 268 14.69 -12.24 -6.30
CA LEU A 268 16.14 -11.97 -6.26
C LEU A 268 16.86 -12.96 -5.33
N GLU A 269 16.19 -13.31 -4.24
CA GLU A 269 16.57 -14.29 -3.24
C GLU A 269 16.77 -15.68 -3.88
N GLU A 270 15.81 -16.14 -4.71
CA GLU A 270 15.92 -17.41 -5.45
C GLU A 270 17.06 -17.39 -6.46
N VAL A 271 17.21 -16.30 -7.22
CA VAL A 271 18.31 -16.15 -8.19
C VAL A 271 19.67 -16.26 -7.51
N VAL A 272 19.86 -15.52 -6.40
CA VAL A 272 21.11 -15.59 -5.63
C VAL A 272 21.33 -16.98 -5.05
N GLY A 273 20.30 -17.58 -4.45
CA GLY A 273 20.38 -18.93 -3.88
C GLY A 273 20.78 -19.98 -4.93
N ASN A 274 20.23 -19.89 -6.14
CA ASN A 274 20.58 -20.77 -7.24
C ASN A 274 22.02 -20.54 -7.70
N LEU A 275 22.45 -19.29 -7.86
CA LEU A 275 23.84 -18.97 -8.24
C LEU A 275 24.86 -19.51 -7.22
N LEU A 276 24.57 -19.38 -5.92
CA LEU A 276 25.41 -19.92 -4.85
C LEU A 276 25.46 -21.44 -4.89
N LYS A 277 24.31 -22.12 -5.04
CA LYS A 277 24.24 -23.59 -5.17
C LYS A 277 25.04 -24.08 -6.37
N THR A 278 24.82 -23.48 -7.55
CA THR A 278 25.50 -23.88 -8.80
C THR A 278 27.01 -23.69 -8.70
N LYS A 279 27.46 -22.60 -8.08
CA LYS A 279 28.90 -22.33 -7.88
C LYS A 279 29.49 -23.02 -6.64
N LYS A 280 28.67 -23.74 -5.86
CA LYS A 280 29.02 -24.37 -4.59
C LYS A 280 29.68 -23.40 -3.59
N LEU A 281 29.21 -22.15 -3.57
CA LEU A 281 29.73 -21.10 -2.70
C LEU A 281 28.83 -20.90 -1.48
N LYS A 282 29.46 -20.60 -0.35
CA LYS A 282 28.86 -20.29 0.94
C LYS A 282 28.94 -18.79 1.22
N VAL A 283 27.90 -18.25 1.86
CA VAL A 283 27.82 -16.83 2.22
C VAL A 283 27.45 -16.64 3.68
N ALA A 284 28.03 -15.61 4.30
CA ALA A 284 27.71 -15.12 5.64
C ALA A 284 27.51 -13.60 5.65
N VAL A 285 26.78 -13.09 6.65
CA VAL A 285 26.34 -11.69 6.69
C VAL A 285 26.60 -11.00 8.04
N ALA A 286 27.11 -9.77 8.02
CA ALA A 286 27.24 -8.90 9.19
C ALA A 286 26.29 -7.71 9.06
N GLU A 287 25.29 -7.63 9.93
CA GLU A 287 24.20 -6.67 9.81
C GLU A 287 24.14 -5.72 11.00
N SER A 288 24.36 -4.42 10.77
CA SER A 288 24.06 -3.37 11.74
C SER A 288 22.67 -2.79 11.45
N CYS A 289 22.55 -1.77 10.60
CA CYS A 289 21.30 -1.01 10.46
C CYS A 289 20.09 -1.84 9.97
N THR A 290 20.31 -2.93 9.25
CA THR A 290 19.26 -3.84 8.77
C THR A 290 18.75 -4.79 9.85
N GLY A 291 19.54 -5.12 10.88
CA GLY A 291 19.09 -5.91 12.02
C GLY A 291 18.57 -7.31 11.65
N GLY A 292 19.23 -7.99 10.71
CA GLY A 292 18.90 -9.38 10.32
C GLY A 292 18.06 -9.52 9.06
N MET A 293 17.69 -8.42 8.40
CA MET A 293 16.87 -8.48 7.18
C MET A 293 17.57 -9.15 6.01
N LEU A 294 18.88 -8.98 5.83
CA LEU A 294 19.59 -9.65 4.73
C LEU A 294 19.67 -11.16 4.98
N GLY A 295 20.00 -11.58 6.19
CA GLY A 295 19.97 -12.98 6.60
C GLY A 295 18.57 -13.58 6.41
N GLU A 296 17.53 -12.90 6.88
CA GLU A 296 16.13 -13.31 6.70
C GLU A 296 15.78 -13.51 5.22
N MET A 297 16.11 -12.54 4.36
CA MET A 297 15.89 -12.63 2.91
C MET A 297 16.55 -13.87 2.30
N ILE A 298 17.78 -14.19 2.70
CA ILE A 298 18.50 -15.36 2.21
C ILE A 298 17.84 -16.65 2.74
N THR A 299 17.52 -16.69 4.03
CA THR A 299 16.95 -17.89 4.68
C THR A 299 15.52 -18.19 4.27
N ARG A 300 14.79 -17.20 3.74
CA ARG A 300 13.42 -17.36 3.25
C ARG A 300 13.30 -18.38 2.11
N ILE A 301 14.39 -18.64 1.40
CA ILE A 301 14.41 -19.62 0.31
C ILE A 301 14.62 -21.03 0.86
N PRO A 302 13.71 -21.98 0.59
CA PRO A 302 13.88 -23.37 1.00
C PRO A 302 15.22 -23.97 0.53
N GLY A 303 15.89 -24.68 1.43
CA GLY A 303 17.22 -25.25 1.20
C GLY A 303 18.37 -24.25 1.26
N SER A 304 18.14 -23.06 1.83
CA SER A 304 19.18 -22.04 2.08
C SER A 304 20.32 -22.52 2.98
N SER A 305 20.08 -23.52 3.83
CA SER A 305 21.10 -24.20 4.65
C SER A 305 22.28 -24.76 3.84
N LYS A 306 22.11 -25.00 2.53
CA LYS A 306 23.19 -25.47 1.64
C LYS A 306 24.24 -24.41 1.33
N TYR A 307 23.91 -23.12 1.46
CA TYR A 307 24.78 -22.02 1.04
C TYR A 307 24.84 -20.85 2.02
N PHE A 308 23.90 -20.73 2.96
CA PHE A 308 23.96 -19.70 4.00
C PHE A 308 24.58 -20.27 5.27
N GLN A 309 25.72 -19.72 5.71
CA GLN A 309 26.42 -20.19 6.93
C GLN A 309 25.92 -19.50 8.20
N GLY A 310 25.32 -18.32 8.07
CA GLY A 310 24.84 -17.54 9.21
C GLY A 310 25.31 -16.09 9.14
N GLY A 311 25.31 -15.44 10.29
CA GLY A 311 25.70 -14.03 10.36
C GLY A 311 25.75 -13.46 11.75
N VAL A 312 26.25 -12.23 11.84
CA VAL A 312 26.40 -11.47 13.09
C VAL A 312 25.56 -10.19 13.02
N ILE A 313 24.60 -10.07 13.92
CA ILE A 313 23.82 -8.84 14.09
C ILE A 313 24.63 -7.88 14.98
N SER A 314 25.40 -7.01 14.34
CA SER A 314 26.39 -6.14 14.96
C SER A 314 25.88 -4.70 15.06
N TYR A 315 24.70 -4.51 15.64
CA TYR A 315 24.09 -3.18 15.78
C TYR A 315 24.96 -2.26 16.64
N ASN A 316 25.42 -2.76 17.80
CA ASN A 316 26.25 -2.05 18.77
C ASN A 316 27.76 -2.11 18.40
N ALA A 317 28.54 -1.10 18.76
CA ALA A 317 29.99 -1.05 18.55
C ALA A 317 30.71 -2.24 19.22
N LYS A 318 30.36 -2.56 20.46
CA LYS A 318 30.99 -3.63 21.24
C LYS A 318 30.81 -5.00 20.58
N VAL A 319 29.67 -5.25 19.95
CA VAL A 319 29.45 -6.48 19.16
C VAL A 319 30.35 -6.53 17.92
N LYS A 320 30.64 -5.38 17.29
CA LYS A 320 31.60 -5.31 16.17
C LYS A 320 33.02 -5.65 16.64
N GLU A 321 33.40 -5.18 17.82
CA GLU A 321 34.71 -5.48 18.42
C GLU A 321 34.81 -6.95 18.83
N ASP A 322 33.84 -7.45 19.59
CA ASP A 322 33.94 -8.76 20.24
C ASP A 322 33.77 -9.92 19.24
N LEU A 323 32.77 -9.84 18.36
CA LEU A 323 32.43 -10.92 17.43
C LEU A 323 33.07 -10.75 16.06
N LEU A 324 33.18 -9.51 15.56
CA LEU A 324 33.74 -9.21 14.24
C LEU A 324 35.15 -8.62 14.31
N LYS A 325 35.80 -8.63 15.48
CA LYS A 325 37.19 -8.21 15.69
C LYS A 325 37.54 -6.87 15.04
N VAL A 326 36.55 -5.96 14.93
CA VAL A 326 36.77 -4.62 14.39
C VAL A 326 37.58 -3.83 15.41
N PRO A 327 38.79 -3.35 15.09
CA PRO A 327 39.62 -2.71 16.11
C PRO A 327 39.00 -1.40 16.62
N PRO A 328 38.96 -1.16 17.94
CA PRO A 328 38.35 0.03 18.53
C PRO A 328 38.90 1.35 17.97
N GLU A 329 40.19 1.39 17.61
CA GLU A 329 40.85 2.55 17.01
C GLU A 329 40.29 2.91 15.63
N VAL A 330 39.82 1.92 14.85
CA VAL A 330 39.17 2.16 13.55
C VAL A 330 37.80 2.80 13.76
N ILE A 331 37.06 2.33 14.77
CA ILE A 331 35.76 2.91 15.14
C ILE A 331 35.95 4.34 15.66
N ARG A 332 36.93 4.59 16.53
CA ARG A 332 37.24 5.96 17.02
C ARG A 332 37.61 6.91 15.88
N LYS A 333 38.44 6.46 14.93
CA LYS A 333 38.94 7.30 13.83
C LYS A 333 37.90 7.58 12.74
N TYR A 334 37.10 6.59 12.34
CA TYR A 334 36.21 6.69 11.17
C TYR A 334 34.70 6.66 11.52
N GLY A 335 34.36 6.26 12.74
CA GLY A 335 33.01 5.99 13.21
C GLY A 335 32.46 4.64 12.75
N GLU A 336 31.44 4.15 13.45
CA GLU A 336 30.77 2.86 13.18
C GLU A 336 30.17 2.77 11.76
N VAL A 337 29.71 3.91 11.23
CA VAL A 337 29.17 4.04 9.88
C VAL A 337 30.25 4.58 8.95
N SER A 338 31.12 3.69 8.49
CA SER A 338 32.24 4.02 7.59
C SER A 338 32.57 2.86 6.64
N LYS A 339 33.30 3.18 5.57
CA LYS A 339 33.78 2.18 4.59
C LYS A 339 34.76 1.20 5.24
N GLN A 340 35.61 1.69 6.15
CA GLN A 340 36.64 0.94 6.86
C GLN A 340 36.01 -0.12 7.76
N VAL A 341 35.06 0.28 8.60
CA VAL A 341 34.31 -0.64 9.47
C VAL A 341 33.54 -1.66 8.64
N ALA A 342 32.86 -1.23 7.56
CA ALA A 342 32.14 -2.16 6.68
C ALA A 342 33.09 -3.23 6.08
N LYS A 343 34.29 -2.85 5.63
CA LYS A 343 35.26 -3.80 5.08
C LYS A 343 35.68 -4.86 6.09
N LEU A 344 36.04 -4.44 7.30
CA LEU A 344 36.45 -5.35 8.38
C LEU A 344 35.30 -6.27 8.78
N MET A 345 34.09 -5.74 8.93
CA MET A 345 32.90 -6.54 9.23
C MET A 345 32.66 -7.64 8.17
N ALA A 346 32.84 -7.33 6.88
CA ALA A 346 32.61 -8.32 5.82
C ALA A 346 33.70 -9.40 5.81
N GLU A 347 34.96 -9.01 6.07
CA GLU A 347 36.08 -9.95 6.12
C GLU A 347 35.99 -10.88 7.33
N GLU A 348 35.70 -10.33 8.50
CA GLU A 348 35.66 -11.12 9.73
C GLU A 348 34.41 -12.01 9.79
N VAL A 349 33.26 -11.59 9.26
CA VAL A 349 32.09 -12.49 9.19
C VAL A 349 32.31 -13.65 8.24
N ARG A 350 33.07 -13.44 7.15
CA ARG A 350 33.48 -14.51 6.23
C ARG A 350 34.29 -15.57 6.97
N LYS A 351 35.29 -15.12 7.74
CA LYS A 351 36.18 -15.99 8.51
C LYS A 351 35.44 -16.70 9.64
N CYS A 352 34.70 -15.99 10.49
CA CYS A 352 34.08 -16.57 11.68
C CYS A 352 32.91 -17.51 11.35
N CYS A 353 32.25 -17.34 10.20
CA CYS A 353 31.21 -18.24 9.73
C CYS A 353 31.72 -19.27 8.71
N HIS A 354 33.04 -19.37 8.47
CA HIS A 354 33.65 -20.30 7.53
C HIS A 354 32.97 -20.30 6.13
N SER A 355 32.67 -19.10 5.62
CA SER A 355 32.03 -18.92 4.31
C SER A 355 33.02 -18.48 3.24
N ASP A 356 32.70 -18.73 1.97
CA ASP A 356 33.51 -18.24 0.85
C ASP A 356 33.34 -16.73 0.67
N ILE A 357 32.14 -16.21 0.94
CA ILE A 357 31.78 -14.81 0.78
C ILE A 357 31.27 -14.24 2.11
N GLY A 358 31.74 -13.04 2.46
CA GLY A 358 31.20 -12.24 3.55
C GLY A 358 30.58 -10.95 3.05
N ILE A 359 29.42 -10.58 3.60
CA ILE A 359 28.73 -9.32 3.27
C ILE A 359 28.48 -8.53 4.54
N SER A 360 28.72 -7.24 4.53
CA SER A 360 28.41 -6.35 5.66
C SER A 360 27.50 -5.19 5.26
N ILE A 361 26.71 -4.73 6.23
CA ILE A 361 25.89 -3.52 6.13
C ILE A 361 26.01 -2.70 7.41
N THR A 362 26.50 -1.45 7.31
CA THR A 362 26.48 -0.46 8.39
C THR A 362 25.93 0.87 7.89
N GLY A 363 25.08 1.55 8.67
CA GLY A 363 24.37 2.73 8.18
C GLY A 363 23.52 3.44 9.23
N ILE A 364 23.01 4.61 8.87
CA ILE A 364 22.13 5.44 9.70
C ILE A 364 20.72 5.34 9.14
N ALA A 365 19.87 4.51 9.73
CA ALA A 365 18.48 4.35 9.27
C ALA A 365 17.51 5.42 9.83
N GLY A 366 17.93 6.21 10.82
CA GLY A 366 17.09 7.23 11.47
C GLY A 366 16.12 6.67 12.53
N PRO A 367 15.34 7.53 13.21
CA PRO A 367 15.31 8.98 13.02
C PRO A 367 16.55 9.70 13.60
N GLY A 368 17.23 9.11 14.59
CA GLY A 368 18.47 9.64 15.17
C GLY A 368 19.76 9.11 14.52
N GLY A 369 20.91 9.53 15.07
CA GLY A 369 22.24 9.06 14.67
C GLY A 369 22.85 9.78 13.46
N ALA A 370 22.19 10.81 12.94
CA ALA A 370 22.75 11.69 11.93
C ALA A 370 23.64 12.77 12.56
N THR A 371 24.66 13.19 11.82
CA THR A 371 25.49 14.36 12.10
C THR A 371 25.47 15.29 10.89
N GLU A 372 26.00 16.51 11.01
CA GLU A 372 26.15 17.43 9.87
C GLU A 372 26.85 16.77 8.68
N LYS A 373 27.85 15.93 8.95
CA LYS A 373 28.64 15.20 7.93
C LYS A 373 28.00 13.89 7.47
N LYS A 374 27.15 13.25 8.29
CA LYS A 374 26.57 11.93 8.00
C LYS A 374 25.05 11.96 8.20
N LYS A 375 24.31 12.08 7.09
CA LYS A 375 22.83 12.19 7.10
C LYS A 375 22.15 10.83 7.28
N VAL A 376 20.90 10.85 7.78
CA VAL A 376 20.00 9.69 7.74
C VAL A 376 19.92 9.17 6.30
N GLY A 377 19.99 7.85 6.14
CA GLY A 377 20.03 7.17 4.85
C GLY A 377 21.45 6.82 4.36
N LEU A 378 22.50 7.30 5.02
CA LEU A 378 23.87 6.90 4.69
C LEU A 378 24.09 5.42 5.05
N VAL A 379 24.48 4.60 4.07
CA VAL A 379 24.78 3.18 4.26
C VAL A 379 26.06 2.81 3.52
N TYR A 380 26.94 2.06 4.19
CA TYR A 380 28.08 1.38 3.59
C TYR A 380 27.78 -0.12 3.52
N MET A 381 28.04 -0.71 2.37
CA MET A 381 27.93 -2.15 2.13
C MET A 381 29.25 -2.67 1.58
N THR A 382 29.71 -3.82 2.09
CA THR A 382 30.90 -4.47 1.55
C THR A 382 30.63 -5.93 1.27
N LEU A 383 31.17 -6.45 0.17
CA LEU A 383 31.29 -7.88 -0.13
C LEU A 383 32.77 -8.22 -0.28
N THR A 384 33.20 -9.35 0.27
CA THR A 384 34.55 -9.89 0.11
C THR A 384 34.52 -11.41 -0.06
N ASP A 385 35.37 -11.94 -0.93
CA ASP A 385 35.63 -13.38 -1.08
C ASP A 385 37.01 -13.80 -0.51
N GLY A 386 37.71 -12.85 0.15
CA GLY A 386 39.08 -13.01 0.63
C GLY A 386 40.19 -12.65 -0.38
N LYS A 387 39.87 -12.53 -1.67
CA LYS A 387 40.79 -12.09 -2.74
C LYS A 387 40.42 -10.72 -3.28
N LYS A 388 39.12 -10.46 -3.43
CA LYS A 388 38.50 -9.24 -3.97
C LYS A 388 37.50 -8.69 -2.97
N THR A 389 37.62 -7.40 -2.68
CA THR A 389 36.70 -6.68 -1.79
C THR A 389 36.01 -5.53 -2.52
N ILE A 390 34.68 -5.54 -2.56
CA ILE A 390 33.85 -4.50 -3.17
C ILE A 390 33.11 -3.75 -2.08
N ALA A 391 33.44 -2.47 -1.87
CA ALA A 391 32.79 -1.62 -0.89
C ALA A 391 32.07 -0.44 -1.58
N ARG A 392 30.79 -0.23 -1.27
CA ARG A 392 29.93 0.79 -1.86
C ARG A 392 29.32 1.69 -0.78
N LYS A 393 29.27 3.00 -1.08
CA LYS A 393 28.55 4.02 -0.30
C LYS A 393 27.21 4.29 -0.95
N HIS A 394 26.15 4.37 -0.17
CA HIS A 394 24.81 4.71 -0.62
C HIS A 394 24.19 5.79 0.25
N GLN A 395 23.44 6.69 -0.39
CA GLN A 395 22.52 7.59 0.27
C GLN A 395 21.10 7.11 -0.09
N LEU A 396 20.43 6.49 0.86
CA LEU A 396 19.10 5.93 0.70
C LEU A 396 18.06 6.91 1.25
N PHE A 397 16.85 6.87 0.69
CA PHE A 397 15.76 7.79 1.05
C PHE A 397 14.57 7.03 1.62
N GLY A 398 13.72 7.71 2.40
CA GLY A 398 12.52 7.15 3.00
C GLY A 398 12.56 7.11 4.53
N ASP A 399 11.51 6.55 5.12
CA ASP A 399 11.48 6.28 6.56
C ASP A 399 12.48 5.18 6.97
N ARG A 400 12.63 4.96 8.29
CA ARG A 400 13.55 3.98 8.87
C ARG A 400 13.36 2.58 8.26
N GLN A 401 12.13 2.11 8.08
CA GLN A 401 11.89 0.76 7.56
C GLN A 401 12.21 0.69 6.07
N LEU A 402 11.91 1.74 5.31
CA LEU A 402 12.23 1.79 3.89
C LEU A 402 13.75 1.83 3.65
N ILE A 403 14.50 2.58 4.45
CA ILE A 403 15.97 2.59 4.39
C ILE A 403 16.55 1.19 4.67
N ARG A 404 16.11 0.54 5.75
CA ARG A 404 16.56 -0.83 6.10
C ARG A 404 16.27 -1.83 4.99
N SER A 405 15.04 -1.85 4.49
CA SER A 405 14.62 -2.79 3.44
C SER A 405 15.25 -2.52 2.08
N ARG A 406 15.66 -1.27 1.79
CA ARG A 406 16.44 -0.92 0.59
C ARG A 406 17.90 -1.33 0.77
N ALA A 407 18.44 -1.18 1.97
CA ALA A 407 19.81 -1.57 2.28
C ALA A 407 20.03 -3.07 2.07
N ALA A 408 19.17 -3.91 2.67
CA ALA A 408 19.25 -5.37 2.53
C ALA A 408 19.13 -5.82 1.06
N ARG A 409 18.15 -5.31 0.31
CA ARG A 409 17.98 -5.63 -1.12
C ARG A 409 19.18 -5.25 -1.98
N ARG A 410 19.80 -4.09 -1.70
CA ARG A 410 20.94 -3.62 -2.48
C ARG A 410 22.20 -4.42 -2.20
N ALA A 411 22.38 -4.88 -0.97
CA ALA A 411 23.43 -5.85 -0.61
C ALA A 411 23.20 -7.21 -1.29
N LEU A 412 21.97 -7.72 -1.31
CA LEU A 412 21.64 -8.97 -2.01
C LEU A 412 21.88 -8.86 -3.53
N ASN A 413 21.53 -7.73 -4.14
CA ASN A 413 21.83 -7.50 -5.55
C ASN A 413 23.33 -7.33 -5.83
N MET A 414 24.09 -6.75 -4.88
CA MET A 414 25.55 -6.69 -4.99
C MET A 414 26.17 -8.09 -5.02
N LEU A 415 25.62 -9.04 -4.23
CA LEU A 415 26.01 -10.45 -4.28
C LEU A 415 25.65 -11.09 -5.63
N ARG A 416 24.42 -10.90 -6.12
CA ARG A 416 24.01 -11.38 -7.46
C ARG A 416 25.01 -10.93 -8.52
N ASN A 417 25.25 -9.63 -8.60
CA ASN A 417 26.16 -9.01 -9.57
C ASN A 417 27.56 -9.64 -9.52
N TYR A 418 28.12 -9.78 -8.32
CA TYR A 418 29.40 -10.43 -8.10
C TYR A 418 29.40 -11.89 -8.60
N LEU A 419 28.37 -12.69 -8.26
CA LEU A 419 28.26 -14.08 -8.69
C LEU A 419 28.06 -14.20 -10.21
N SER A 420 27.36 -13.26 -10.83
CA SER A 420 27.11 -13.20 -12.27
C SER A 420 28.28 -12.64 -13.08
N GLY A 421 29.33 -12.12 -12.45
CA GLY A 421 30.48 -11.52 -13.14
C GLY A 421 30.19 -10.14 -13.76
N ILE A 422 29.19 -9.40 -13.22
CA ILE A 422 28.75 -8.08 -13.68
C ILE A 422 29.07 -7.02 -12.61
#